data_AF-A0A803MDH2-F1
#
_entry.id   AF-A0A803MDH2-F1
#
_cell.length_a   1.000
_cell.length_b   1.000
_cell.length_c   1.000
_cell.angle_alpha   90.00
_cell.angle_beta   90.00
_cell.angle_gamma   90.00
#
_symmetry.space_group_name_H-M   'P 1'
#
loop_
_entity.id
_entity.type
_entity.pdbx_description
1 polymer ?
#
loop_
_entity_poly.entity_id
_entity_poly.type
_entity_poly.pdbx_seq_one_letter_code
_entity_poly.pdbx_strand_id
1 'polypeptide(L)'
;MLLSCISSGDMQSQFDYHIDVGENISRICLLMVCDLDYTSIMWIKTKFFNWKICTKAWVTTEGVPTNESCTEFILVRHGETVWNAVGKMQGQLDIDLNEAGRQQAVAVAKRLSREPNISGIYSSDLKRALETAETIAAKCGGLEVICDQDLRERHLGELQGVVYEKSISKTYPKAHEALLSGEEIPERE
;
A
#
# COMPACT_ATOMS: atom_id res chain seq x y z
N MET A 1 -27.64 6.25 12.26
CA MET A 1 -28.85 6.70 11.56
C MET A 1 -28.40 7.18 10.18
N LEU A 2 -29.04 6.68 9.13
CA LEU A 2 -28.65 6.71 7.71
C LEU A 2 -28.38 8.11 7.11
N LEU A 3 -27.54 8.17 6.08
CA LEU A 3 -27.68 8.95 4.83
C LEU A 3 -26.50 8.59 3.90
N SER A 4 -26.52 8.64 2.57
CA SER A 4 -27.46 8.36 1.46
C SER A 4 -26.65 8.60 0.18
N CYS A 5 -26.93 7.90 -0.91
CA CYS A 5 -26.28 8.05 -2.21
C CYS A 5 -26.34 9.49 -2.76
N ILE A 6 -25.32 9.91 -3.52
CA ILE A 6 -25.46 10.91 -4.59
C ILE A 6 -24.97 10.27 -5.88
N SER A 7 -25.93 9.85 -6.70
CA SER A 7 -25.77 9.67 -8.13
C SER A 7 -25.85 11.02 -8.83
N SER A 8 -25.14 11.13 -9.95
CA SER A 8 -25.35 12.05 -11.07
C SER A 8 -25.24 13.56 -10.80
N GLY A 9 -24.26 14.19 -11.44
CA GLY A 9 -24.25 15.63 -11.73
C GLY A 9 -22.97 16.33 -11.26
N ASP A 10 -22.34 17.03 -12.21
CA ASP A 10 -21.27 18.02 -12.04
C ASP A 10 -19.84 17.55 -11.76
N MET A 11 -19.10 17.45 -12.87
CA MET A 11 -17.67 17.75 -12.95
C MET A 11 -17.39 19.14 -12.36
N GLN A 12 -16.27 19.27 -11.65
CA GLN A 12 -15.70 20.52 -11.11
C GLN A 12 -16.43 21.13 -9.89
N SER A 13 -16.06 20.70 -8.68
CA SER A 13 -15.65 21.60 -7.59
C SER A 13 -15.35 20.83 -6.30
N GLN A 14 -14.49 21.43 -5.46
CA GLN A 14 -14.21 21.10 -4.06
C GLN A 14 -13.34 19.87 -3.75
N PHE A 15 -12.03 20.06 -3.91
CA PHE A 15 -11.05 19.53 -2.97
C PHE A 15 -9.94 20.57 -2.75
N ASP A 16 -10.31 21.74 -2.19
CA ASP A 16 -9.33 22.65 -1.60
C ASP A 16 -9.08 22.20 -0.16
N TYR A 17 -8.02 21.41 0.04
CA TYR A 17 -7.42 21.25 1.35
C TYR A 17 -6.24 22.21 1.44
N HIS A 18 -6.42 23.31 2.16
CA HIS A 18 -5.32 24.18 2.55
C HIS A 18 -4.54 23.48 3.67
N ILE A 19 -3.36 22.96 3.34
CA ILE A 19 -2.40 22.46 4.33
C ILE A 19 -1.50 23.64 4.66
N ASP A 20 -1.59 24.11 5.91
CA ASP A 20 -0.69 25.12 6.44
C ASP A 20 0.72 24.53 6.51
N VAL A 21 1.60 24.98 5.61
CA VAL A 21 2.96 24.50 5.47
C VAL A 21 3.90 25.47 6.18
N GLY A 22 4.12 25.23 7.48
CA GLY A 22 5.15 25.94 8.24
C GLY A 22 6.51 25.86 7.55
N GLU A 23 7.26 26.97 7.57
CA GLU A 23 8.41 27.27 6.70
C GLU A 23 9.67 26.39 6.91
N ASN A 24 9.66 25.38 7.79
CA ASN A 24 10.87 24.63 8.19
C ASN A 24 10.90 23.12 7.82
N ILE A 25 10.00 22.63 6.98
CA ILE A 25 10.07 21.23 6.52
C ILE A 25 11.03 21.13 5.32
N SER A 26 12.20 20.53 5.51
CA SER A 26 13.06 20.09 4.40
C SER A 26 12.40 18.87 3.75
N ARG A 27 11.63 19.08 2.68
CA ARG A 27 10.71 18.10 2.10
C ARG A 27 11.46 17.00 1.35
N ILE A 28 11.53 15.81 1.95
CA ILE A 28 11.94 14.54 1.32
C ILE A 28 10.73 13.62 1.41
N CYS A 29 10.01 13.45 0.29
CA CYS A 29 8.91 12.50 0.22
C CYS A 29 9.42 11.17 -0.32
N LEU A 30 9.46 10.16 0.53
CA LEU A 30 9.83 8.79 0.16
C LEU A 30 8.56 7.97 -0.05
N LEU A 31 8.37 7.48 -1.27
CA LEU A 31 7.23 6.65 -1.60
C LEU A 31 7.60 5.18 -1.44
N MET A 32 7.02 4.49 -0.46
CA MET A 32 7.21 3.05 -0.27
C MET A 32 6.02 2.29 -0.85
N VAL A 33 6.25 1.45 -1.86
CA VAL A 33 5.25 0.50 -2.35
C VAL A 33 5.36 -0.77 -1.53
N CYS A 34 4.58 -0.86 -0.46
CA CYS A 34 4.58 -2.01 0.45
C CYS A 34 3.51 -3.01 0.03
N ASP A 35 3.88 -4.29 0.07
CA ASP A 35 2.89 -5.35 0.18
C ASP A 35 2.36 -5.34 1.62
N LEU A 36 1.05 -5.17 1.78
CA LEU A 36 0.37 -5.25 3.07
C LEU A 36 -0.58 -6.43 3.01
N ASP A 37 -0.34 -7.40 3.91
CA ASP A 37 -1.07 -8.65 3.95
C ASP A 37 -2.58 -8.49 4.24
N TYR A 38 -3.35 -9.53 3.91
CA TYR A 38 -4.81 -9.55 4.06
C TYR A 38 -5.26 -9.36 5.52
N THR A 39 -4.43 -9.78 6.48
CA THR A 39 -4.60 -9.58 7.93
C THR A 39 -4.42 -8.13 8.35
N SER A 40 -3.44 -7.42 7.78
CA SER A 40 -3.30 -5.96 7.90
C SER A 40 -4.50 -5.23 7.27
N ILE A 41 -5.00 -5.71 6.15
CA ILE A 41 -6.20 -5.17 5.48
C ILE A 41 -7.47 -5.39 6.33
N MET A 42 -7.60 -6.51 7.04
CA MET A 42 -8.75 -6.76 7.92
C MET A 42 -8.69 -5.91 9.20
N TRP A 43 -7.50 -5.65 9.74
CA TRP A 43 -7.27 -4.66 10.80
C TRP A 43 -7.61 -3.23 10.33
N ILE A 44 -7.19 -2.84 9.11
CA ILE A 44 -7.48 -1.54 8.50
C ILE A 44 -8.98 -1.39 8.18
N LYS A 45 -9.65 -2.43 7.67
CA LYS A 45 -11.10 -2.43 7.36
C LYS A 45 -11.98 -2.25 8.60
N THR A 46 -11.51 -2.68 9.77
CA THR A 46 -12.28 -2.61 11.02
C THR A 46 -12.16 -1.25 11.72
N LYS A 47 -11.16 -0.42 11.37
CA LYS A 47 -11.02 0.97 11.87
C LYS A 47 -11.26 2.07 10.83
N PHE A 48 -11.16 1.79 9.53
CA PHE A 48 -11.23 2.81 8.48
C PHE A 48 -12.17 2.40 7.34
N PHE A 49 -13.46 2.65 7.56
CA PHE A 49 -14.52 2.46 6.57
C PHE A 49 -14.60 3.68 5.62
N ASN A 50 -13.67 3.75 4.65
CA ASN A 50 -13.80 4.41 3.34
C ASN A 50 -12.39 4.58 2.75
N TRP A 51 -12.11 3.79 1.72
CA TRP A 51 -10.83 3.78 1.03
C TRP A 51 -10.63 5.09 0.25
N LYS A 52 -9.80 5.99 0.80
CA LYS A 52 -9.06 7.03 0.06
C LYS A 52 -7.57 6.71 0.24
N ILE A 53 -6.91 6.18 -0.79
CA ILE A 53 -5.45 5.93 -0.76
C ILE A 53 -4.74 7.28 -0.72
N CYS A 54 -4.26 7.64 0.47
CA CYS A 54 -3.10 8.47 0.80
C CYS A 54 -3.13 8.63 2.31
N THR A 55 -2.61 7.66 3.06
CA THR A 55 -2.35 7.86 4.48
C THR A 55 -1.00 8.53 4.62
N LYS A 56 -1.00 9.83 4.94
CA LYS A 56 0.19 10.50 5.47
C LYS A 56 0.43 9.94 6.87
N ALA A 57 1.51 9.20 7.05
CA ALA A 57 1.93 8.75 8.38
C ALA A 57 3.05 9.68 8.87
N TRP A 58 2.83 10.30 10.02
CA TRP A 58 3.87 11.06 10.71
C TRP A 58 4.52 10.12 11.72
N VAL A 59 5.81 9.80 11.55
CA VAL A 59 6.60 9.24 12.65
C VAL A 59 7.09 10.42 13.47
N THR A 60 6.31 10.86 14.45
CA THR A 60 6.79 11.78 15.47
C THR A 60 7.22 10.97 16.68
N THR A 61 8.53 10.78 16.86
CA THR A 61 9.07 10.42 18.16
C THR A 61 8.77 11.60 19.11
N GLU A 62 8.04 11.36 20.20
CA GLU A 62 7.76 12.40 21.19
C GLU A 62 9.08 12.99 21.72
N GLY A 63 9.31 14.30 21.50
CA GLY A 63 10.46 15.03 22.05
C GLY A 63 11.40 15.74 21.06
N VAL A 64 11.10 15.82 19.76
CA VAL A 64 11.99 16.48 18.79
C VAL A 64 11.81 18.01 18.81
N PRO A 65 12.87 18.81 19.02
CA PRO A 65 12.80 20.28 18.99
C PRO A 65 12.44 20.80 17.59
N THR A 66 11.71 21.92 17.55
CA THR A 66 11.07 22.51 16.36
C THR A 66 12.01 23.09 15.28
N ASN A 67 13.29 22.69 15.29
CA ASN A 67 14.33 23.14 14.36
C ASN A 67 14.90 22.01 13.47
N GLU A 68 14.31 20.82 13.50
CA GLU A 68 14.78 19.67 12.71
C GLU A 68 13.88 19.37 11.50
N SER A 69 14.54 19.04 10.38
CA SER A 69 13.91 18.58 9.15
C SER A 69 13.12 17.28 9.39
N CYS A 70 11.81 17.32 9.17
CA CYS A 70 10.96 16.13 9.20
C CYS A 70 10.98 15.41 7.83
N THR A 71 11.09 14.07 7.85
CA THR A 71 10.95 13.24 6.64
C THR A 71 9.50 12.76 6.52
N GLU A 72 8.90 12.95 5.33
CA GLU A 72 7.54 12.51 5.06
C GLU A 72 7.57 11.18 4.28
N PHE A 73 6.83 10.20 4.79
CA PHE A 73 6.64 8.92 4.11
C PHE A 73 5.25 8.84 3.50
N ILE A 74 5.20 8.50 2.20
CA ILE A 74 3.96 8.13 1.53
C ILE A 74 3.99 6.62 1.34
N LEU A 75 3.01 5.94 1.92
CA LEU A 75 2.84 4.50 1.76
C LEU A 75 1.80 4.24 0.68
N VAL A 76 2.20 3.47 -0.33
CA VAL A 76 1.32 2.99 -1.41
C VAL A 76 1.31 1.48 -1.38
N ARG A 77 0.14 0.89 -1.62
CA ARG A 77 0.06 -0.54 -1.88
C ARG A 77 0.14 -0.77 -3.38
N HIS A 78 0.76 -1.88 -3.80
CA HIS A 78 0.73 -2.31 -5.19
C HIS A 78 -0.70 -2.36 -5.76
N GLY A 79 -0.83 -2.21 -7.08
CA GLY A 79 -2.11 -2.36 -7.78
C GLY A 79 -2.68 -3.79 -7.70
N GLU A 80 -3.94 -3.98 -8.04
CA GLU A 80 -4.58 -5.30 -8.06
C GLU A 80 -3.86 -6.32 -8.95
N THR A 81 -3.68 -7.54 -8.44
CA THR A 81 -3.17 -8.69 -9.22
C THR A 81 -4.29 -9.66 -9.62
N VAL A 82 -3.97 -10.58 -10.52
CA VAL A 82 -4.87 -11.68 -10.88
C VAL A 82 -5.29 -12.55 -9.68
N TRP A 83 -4.45 -12.63 -8.63
CA TRP A 83 -4.76 -13.40 -7.42
C TRP A 83 -5.59 -12.60 -6.42
N ASN A 84 -5.42 -11.28 -6.36
CA ASN A 84 -6.32 -10.43 -5.56
C ASN A 84 -7.78 -10.55 -6.05
N ALA A 85 -8.00 -10.53 -7.36
CA ALA A 85 -9.32 -10.60 -7.97
C ALA A 85 -10.12 -11.87 -7.58
N VAL A 86 -9.42 -12.95 -7.25
CA VAL A 86 -10.02 -14.24 -6.83
C VAL A 86 -9.80 -14.56 -5.35
N GLY A 87 -9.29 -13.61 -4.56
CA GLY A 87 -9.04 -13.78 -3.13
C GLY A 87 -7.97 -14.83 -2.79
N LYS A 88 -7.00 -15.05 -3.68
CA LYS A 88 -5.91 -16.03 -3.50
C LYS A 88 -4.71 -15.38 -2.82
N MET A 89 -4.21 -16.01 -1.76
CA MET A 89 -3.07 -15.50 -0.98
C MET A 89 -1.77 -15.62 -1.78
N GLN A 90 -1.01 -14.53 -1.86
CA GLN A 90 0.19 -14.44 -2.70
C GLN A 90 1.47 -14.73 -1.91
N GLY A 91 1.64 -14.07 -0.77
CA GLY A 91 2.92 -14.03 -0.06
C GLY A 91 4.02 -13.45 -0.94
N GLN A 92 5.15 -14.12 -1.00
CA GLN A 92 6.30 -13.73 -1.82
C GLN A 92 6.28 -14.34 -3.22
N LEU A 93 5.18 -14.99 -3.63
CA LEU A 93 5.02 -15.41 -5.02
C LEU A 93 4.87 -14.20 -5.94
N ASP A 94 5.57 -14.27 -7.06
CA ASP A 94 5.71 -13.17 -8.00
C ASP A 94 4.58 -13.16 -9.02
N ILE A 95 3.47 -12.54 -8.64
CA ILE A 95 2.23 -12.45 -9.44
C ILE A 95 2.11 -11.04 -10.03
N ASP A 96 1.85 -10.97 -11.34
CA ASP A 96 1.74 -9.71 -12.08
C ASP A 96 0.48 -8.90 -11.72
N LEU A 97 0.57 -7.58 -11.91
CA LEU A 97 -0.60 -6.71 -11.95
C LEU A 97 -1.56 -7.14 -13.08
N ASN A 98 -2.85 -7.14 -12.78
CA ASN A 98 -3.88 -7.24 -13.80
C ASN A 98 -4.13 -5.85 -14.42
N GLU A 99 -4.99 -5.78 -15.45
CA GLU A 99 -5.30 -4.51 -16.12
C GLU A 99 -5.85 -3.45 -15.15
N ALA A 100 -6.72 -3.84 -14.22
CA ALA A 100 -7.26 -2.92 -13.21
C ALA A 100 -6.14 -2.38 -12.28
N GLY A 101 -5.18 -3.22 -11.89
CA GLY A 101 -4.01 -2.84 -11.12
C GLY A 101 -3.11 -1.85 -11.83
N ARG A 102 -2.90 -2.02 -13.15
CA ARG A 102 -2.16 -1.06 -13.97
C ARG A 102 -2.84 0.31 -14.01
N GLN A 103 -4.16 0.33 -14.17
CA GLN A 103 -4.93 1.57 -14.13
C GLN A 103 -4.90 2.23 -12.73
N GLN A 104 -4.90 1.44 -11.65
CA GLN A 104 -4.73 1.94 -10.29
C GLN A 104 -3.35 2.59 -10.11
N ALA A 105 -2.27 1.95 -10.57
CA ALA A 105 -0.92 2.51 -10.52
C ALA A 105 -0.84 3.86 -11.27
N VAL A 106 -1.43 3.95 -12.47
CA VAL A 106 -1.51 5.21 -13.24
C VAL A 106 -2.29 6.30 -12.49
N ALA A 107 -3.40 5.94 -11.84
CA ALA A 107 -4.20 6.90 -11.07
C ALA A 107 -3.44 7.46 -9.86
N VAL A 108 -2.73 6.59 -9.13
CA VAL A 108 -1.88 6.99 -8.00
C VAL A 108 -0.72 7.86 -8.50
N ALA A 109 -0.04 7.46 -9.57
CA ALA A 109 1.04 8.22 -10.19
C ALA A 109 0.60 9.65 -10.56
N LYS A 110 -0.59 9.80 -11.16
CA LYS A 110 -1.17 11.12 -11.51
C LYS A 110 -1.49 11.98 -10.28
N ARG A 111 -1.87 11.36 -9.16
CA ARG A 111 -2.12 12.08 -7.91
C ARG A 111 -0.81 12.54 -7.27
N LEU A 112 0.19 11.66 -7.26
CA LEU A 112 1.49 11.91 -6.64
C LEU A 112 2.39 12.84 -7.46
N SER A 113 2.19 12.94 -8.78
CA SER A 113 2.88 13.93 -9.60
C SER A 113 2.54 15.39 -9.26
N ARG A 114 1.55 15.60 -8.37
CA ARG A 114 1.17 16.93 -7.85
C ARG A 114 1.76 17.21 -6.47
N GLU A 115 2.34 16.19 -5.82
CA GLU A 115 3.03 16.39 -4.56
C GLU A 115 4.39 17.06 -4.83
N PRO A 116 4.76 18.09 -4.05
CA PRO A 116 6.05 18.73 -4.20
C PRO A 116 7.16 17.77 -3.72
N ASN A 117 8.23 17.66 -4.52
CA ASN A 117 9.52 17.11 -4.10
C ASN A 117 9.49 15.65 -3.57
N ILE A 118 8.89 14.73 -4.32
CA ILE A 118 9.23 13.31 -4.15
C ILE A 118 10.71 13.15 -4.48
N SER A 119 11.46 12.59 -3.54
CA SER A 119 12.93 12.57 -3.56
C SER A 119 13.50 11.16 -3.65
N GLY A 120 12.66 10.15 -3.41
CA GLY A 120 13.01 8.76 -3.66
C GLY A 120 11.77 7.87 -3.68
N ILE A 121 11.91 6.73 -4.35
CA ILE A 121 10.87 5.71 -4.47
C ILE A 121 11.49 4.38 -4.12
N TYR A 122 10.86 3.69 -3.19
CA TYR A 122 11.31 2.41 -2.65
C TYR A 122 10.22 1.38 -2.87
N SER A 123 10.61 0.17 -3.22
CA SER A 123 9.68 -0.91 -3.53
C SER A 123 10.23 -2.25 -3.07
N SER A 124 9.34 -3.20 -2.78
CA SER A 124 9.75 -4.60 -2.84
C SER A 124 10.15 -4.94 -4.28
N ASP A 125 10.99 -5.95 -4.44
CA ASP A 125 11.40 -6.48 -5.75
C ASP A 125 10.37 -7.43 -6.37
N LEU A 126 9.20 -7.62 -5.75
CA LEU A 126 8.10 -8.37 -6.35
C LEU A 126 7.47 -7.55 -7.48
N LYS A 127 7.21 -8.16 -8.64
CA LYS A 127 6.81 -7.47 -9.88
C LYS A 127 5.63 -6.53 -9.68
N ARG A 128 4.61 -6.96 -8.92
CA ARG A 128 3.43 -6.12 -8.64
C ARG A 128 3.77 -4.79 -7.97
N ALA A 129 4.70 -4.81 -7.01
CA ALA A 129 5.13 -3.62 -6.31
C ALA A 129 6.06 -2.79 -7.20
N LEU A 130 7.05 -3.43 -7.82
CA LEU A 130 8.01 -2.79 -8.71
C LEU A 130 7.31 -2.08 -9.88
N GLU A 131 6.38 -2.75 -10.57
CA GLU A 131 5.65 -2.17 -11.69
C GLU A 131 4.78 -0.97 -11.27
N THR A 132 4.19 -1.04 -10.07
CA THR A 132 3.46 0.08 -9.48
C THR A 132 4.42 1.25 -9.20
N ALA A 133 5.58 0.98 -8.61
CA ALA A 133 6.59 1.97 -8.27
C ALA A 133 7.18 2.64 -9.52
N GLU A 134 7.52 1.87 -10.55
CA GLU A 134 8.03 2.37 -11.83
C GLU A 134 7.02 3.28 -12.53
N THR A 135 5.73 2.90 -12.51
CA THR A 135 4.65 3.72 -13.05
C THR A 135 4.57 5.08 -12.36
N ILE A 136 4.77 5.10 -11.04
CA ILE A 136 4.78 6.33 -10.25
C ILE A 136 6.05 7.15 -10.53
N ALA A 137 7.21 6.49 -10.54
CA ALA A 137 8.50 7.10 -10.84
C ALA A 137 8.51 7.84 -12.18
N ALA A 138 7.95 7.23 -13.22
CA ALA A 138 7.82 7.83 -14.54
C ALA A 138 6.98 9.14 -14.55
N LYS A 139 6.05 9.32 -13.60
CA LYS A 139 5.24 10.54 -13.48
C LYS A 139 5.78 11.54 -12.47
N CYS A 140 6.65 11.12 -11.56
CA CYS A 140 7.21 11.93 -10.48
C CYS A 140 8.64 12.40 -10.79
N GLY A 141 8.93 12.71 -12.06
CA GLY A 141 10.24 13.23 -12.48
C GLY A 141 11.23 12.19 -13.00
N GLY A 142 10.80 10.93 -13.20
CA GLY A 142 11.66 9.87 -13.74
C GLY A 142 12.71 9.39 -12.74
N LEU A 143 12.33 9.31 -11.45
CA LEU A 143 13.22 8.86 -10.38
C LEU A 143 13.60 7.38 -10.56
N GLU A 144 14.75 7.00 -10.03
CA GLU A 144 15.12 5.58 -9.89
C GLU A 144 14.27 4.93 -8.79
N VAL A 145 13.81 3.69 -9.02
CA VAL A 145 13.15 2.88 -8.00
C VAL A 145 14.20 2.04 -7.29
N ILE A 146 14.34 2.25 -5.98
CA ILE A 146 15.26 1.49 -5.12
C ILE A 146 14.52 0.26 -4.61
N CYS A 147 15.00 -0.92 -4.98
CA CYS A 147 14.41 -2.19 -4.52
C CYS A 147 15.00 -2.61 -3.17
N ASP A 148 14.14 -3.04 -2.25
CA ASP A 148 14.52 -3.57 -0.94
C ASP A 148 13.70 -4.82 -0.61
N GLN A 149 14.38 -5.94 -0.32
CA GLN A 149 13.73 -7.21 -0.01
C GLN A 149 13.01 -7.19 1.34
N ASP A 150 13.40 -6.30 2.26
CA ASP A 150 12.74 -6.13 3.55
C ASP A 150 11.35 -5.48 3.42
N LEU A 151 11.02 -4.95 2.23
CA LEU A 151 9.69 -4.43 1.88
C LEU A 151 8.76 -5.50 1.29
N ARG A 152 9.23 -6.74 1.11
CA ARG A 152 8.40 -7.83 0.58
C ARG A 152 7.24 -8.15 1.52
N GLU A 153 6.16 -8.64 0.91
CA GLU A 153 5.06 -9.25 1.65
C GLU A 153 5.59 -10.34 2.59
N ARG A 154 4.90 -10.53 3.71
CA ARG A 154 5.12 -11.69 4.56
C ARG A 154 5.10 -12.97 3.75
N HIS A 155 6.09 -13.83 3.96
CA HIS A 155 6.09 -15.16 3.37
C HIS A 155 4.96 -15.99 3.98
N LEU A 156 4.06 -16.50 3.14
CA LEU A 156 2.85 -17.19 3.60
C LEU A 156 2.97 -18.73 3.58
N GLY A 157 4.18 -19.28 3.39
CA GLY A 157 4.44 -20.72 3.43
C GLY A 157 3.40 -21.54 2.65
N GLU A 158 2.80 -22.54 3.31
CA GLU A 158 1.80 -23.44 2.74
C GLU A 158 0.48 -22.78 2.30
N LEU A 159 0.23 -21.54 2.75
CA LEU A 159 -0.94 -20.74 2.38
C LEU A 159 -0.74 -19.99 1.07
N GLN A 160 0.47 -19.92 0.53
CA GLN A 160 0.69 -19.34 -0.80
C GLN A 160 -0.10 -20.13 -1.85
N GLY A 161 -0.93 -19.40 -2.58
CA GLY A 161 -1.82 -19.97 -3.59
C GLY A 161 -3.11 -20.59 -3.04
N VAL A 162 -3.40 -20.46 -1.75
CA VAL A 162 -4.69 -20.87 -1.18
C VAL A 162 -5.69 -19.72 -1.28
N VAL A 163 -6.93 -20.02 -1.67
CA VAL A 163 -8.03 -19.04 -1.67
C VAL A 163 -8.42 -18.75 -0.22
N TYR A 164 -8.47 -17.48 0.16
CA TYR A 164 -8.82 -17.07 1.51
C TYR A 164 -10.31 -17.25 1.80
N GLU A 165 -10.65 -18.39 2.39
CA GLU A 165 -12.02 -18.73 2.78
C GLU A 165 -12.10 -19.33 4.19
N LYS A 166 -13.33 -19.48 4.70
CA LYS A 166 -13.58 -19.95 6.08
C LYS A 166 -13.01 -21.34 6.36
N SER A 167 -12.79 -22.17 5.34
CA SER A 167 -12.30 -23.54 5.47
C SER A 167 -10.81 -23.62 5.86
N ILE A 168 -10.03 -22.55 5.66
CA ILE A 168 -8.58 -22.56 5.92
C ILE A 168 -8.26 -22.95 7.36
N SER A 169 -9.03 -22.47 8.34
CA SER A 169 -8.83 -22.84 9.75
C SER A 169 -8.96 -24.35 10.03
N LYS A 170 -9.63 -25.09 9.14
CA LYS A 170 -9.79 -26.54 9.22
C LYS A 170 -8.75 -27.28 8.37
N THR A 171 -8.48 -26.78 7.17
CA THR A 171 -7.56 -27.41 6.21
C THR A 171 -6.09 -27.19 6.58
N TYR A 172 -5.77 -25.99 7.10
CA TYR A 172 -4.43 -25.53 7.46
C TYR A 172 -4.43 -24.94 8.87
N PRO A 173 -4.74 -25.72 9.92
CA PRO A 173 -4.97 -25.17 11.26
C PRO A 173 -3.73 -24.45 11.82
N LYS A 174 -2.53 -25.03 11.65
CA LYS A 174 -1.27 -24.44 12.12
C LYS A 174 -0.92 -23.17 11.35
N ALA A 175 -0.97 -23.20 10.02
CA ALA A 175 -0.70 -22.00 9.24
C ALA A 175 -1.75 -20.91 9.41
N HIS A 176 -3.02 -21.26 9.64
CA HIS A 176 -4.05 -20.28 9.96
C HIS A 176 -3.80 -19.61 11.31
N GLU A 177 -3.37 -20.36 12.33
CA GLU A 177 -2.96 -19.81 13.61
C GLU A 177 -1.75 -18.88 13.46
N ALA A 178 -0.69 -19.34 12.79
CA ALA A 178 0.49 -18.53 12.49
C ALA A 178 0.11 -17.25 11.72
N LEU A 179 -0.76 -17.35 10.71
CA LEU A 179 -1.27 -16.21 9.94
C LEU A 179 -1.87 -15.14 10.87
N LEU A 180 -2.68 -15.54 11.86
CA LEU A 180 -3.31 -14.63 12.82
C LEU A 180 -2.36 -14.10 13.89
N SER A 181 -1.39 -14.90 14.35
CA SER A 181 -0.44 -14.51 15.39
C SER A 181 0.72 -13.65 14.88
N GLY A 182 0.97 -13.67 13.57
CA GLY A 182 2.14 -13.02 12.96
C GLY A 182 3.40 -13.88 12.97
N GLU A 183 3.34 -15.10 13.49
CA GLU A 183 4.46 -16.05 13.51
C GLU A 183 4.81 -16.60 12.13
N GLU A 184 5.95 -17.26 11.98
CA GLU A 184 6.32 -17.86 10.69
C GLU A 184 5.30 -18.93 10.27
N ILE A 185 4.82 -18.84 9.02
CA ILE A 185 3.85 -19.80 8.48
C ILE A 185 4.61 -21.02 7.95
N PRO A 186 4.26 -22.26 8.38
CA PRO A 186 4.96 -23.47 7.96
C PRO A 186 4.98 -23.66 6.44
N GLU A 187 6.04 -24.30 5.93
CA GLU A 187 6.11 -24.77 4.55
C GLU A 187 5.24 -26.00 4.32
N ARG A 188 4.83 -26.21 3.06
CA ARG A 188 4.09 -27.42 2.69
C ARG A 188 5.05 -28.61 2.63
N GLU A 189 4.74 -29.68 3.37
CA GLU A 189 5.45 -30.98 3.32
C GLU A 189 5.36 -31.64 1.94
#